data_AF-A0A853EUQ1-F1
#
_entry.id   AF-A0A853EUQ1-F1
#
_cell.length_a   1.000
_cell.length_b   1.000
_cell.length_c   1.000
_cell.angle_alpha   90.00
_cell.angle_beta   90.00
_cell.angle_gamma   90.00
#
_symmetry.space_group_name_H-M   'P 1'
#
loop_
_entity.id
_entity.type
_entity.pdbx_description
1 polymer ?
#
loop_
_entity_poly.entity_id
_entity_poly.type
_entity_poly.pdbx_seq_one_letter_code
_entity_poly.pdbx_strand_id
1 'polypeptide(L)'
;MQNFDGTSLAFTILGILLGTPIALAFSPLLGGHGHGRVSLNSAVAHSLATTDWHVFARIRAQFPSGGSTKTRTNDEELAAAFVALVVLVTIVTAYVRNAVLIAGLMAGLSILATVVVTITFTVLWCRGAVDGRGIAARLAAVYIAVIAGVLSALWLVEPPLHADALDALATALRDGGSIFDADGVHVGVIVTQMFAALFTFGLLIACIALGLGSVAAVYVHSSSRPRWLWKFAFWTNRWAMHALTWWTLFILASLSLIMTSGLGFDWLTSAFAWINERIDALLPATPAPAPAPN
;
A
#
# COMPACT_ATOMS: atom_id res chain seq x y z
N MET A 1 -14.29 -6.18 32.77
CA MET A 1 -13.99 -6.72 31.43
C MET A 1 -13.10 -5.71 30.74
N GLN A 2 -11.81 -6.02 30.59
CA GLN A 2 -10.86 -5.14 29.89
C GLN A 2 -11.19 -5.19 28.40
N ASN A 3 -11.49 -4.03 27.81
CA ASN A 3 -11.56 -3.89 26.37
C ASN A 3 -10.21 -4.36 25.82
N PHE A 4 -10.20 -5.43 25.04
CA PHE A 4 -9.05 -5.76 24.21
C PHE A 4 -8.93 -4.63 23.18
N ASP A 5 -8.13 -3.63 23.52
CA ASP A 5 -7.85 -2.49 22.66
C ASP A 5 -7.24 -3.03 21.37
N GLY A 6 -7.97 -2.94 20.25
CA GLY A 6 -7.53 -3.42 18.95
C GLY A 6 -6.18 -2.83 18.50
N THR A 7 -5.77 -1.71 19.10
CA THR A 7 -4.43 -1.12 18.97
C THR A 7 -3.35 -2.04 19.52
N SER A 8 -3.53 -2.66 20.70
CA SER A 8 -2.56 -3.60 21.30
C SER A 8 -2.33 -4.82 20.40
N LEU A 9 -3.41 -5.36 19.84
CA LEU A 9 -3.34 -6.52 18.95
C LEU A 9 -2.67 -6.14 17.62
N ALA A 10 -3.00 -4.97 17.05
CA ALA A 10 -2.36 -4.45 15.85
C ALA A 10 -0.84 -4.22 16.07
N PHE A 11 -0.43 -3.62 17.19
CA PHE A 11 0.98 -3.45 17.55
C PHE A 11 1.70 -4.77 17.77
N THR A 12 1.02 -5.77 18.33
CA THR A 12 1.59 -7.12 18.53
C THR A 12 1.80 -7.82 17.19
N ILE A 13 0.82 -7.79 16.28
CA ILE A 13 0.94 -8.34 14.92
C ILE A 13 2.07 -7.62 14.16
N LEU A 14 2.13 -6.29 14.23
CA LEU A 14 3.22 -5.49 13.67
C LEU A 14 4.57 -5.93 14.22
N GLY A 15 4.70 -6.01 15.54
CA GLY A 15 5.93 -6.39 16.23
C GLY A 15 6.39 -7.78 15.84
N ILE A 16 5.46 -8.73 15.65
CA ILE A 16 5.76 -10.06 15.14
C ILE A 16 6.21 -10.00 13.68
N LEU A 17 5.47 -9.35 12.80
CA LEU A 17 5.80 -9.23 11.37
C LEU A 17 7.17 -8.57 11.13
N LEU A 18 7.55 -7.64 12.01
CA LEU A 18 8.78 -6.85 11.93
C LEU A 18 9.96 -7.48 12.69
N GLY A 19 9.71 -8.12 13.83
CA GLY A 19 10.73 -8.82 14.61
C GLY A 19 11.15 -10.15 13.99
N THR A 20 10.26 -10.79 13.25
CA THR A 20 10.52 -12.05 12.52
C THR A 20 11.71 -11.94 11.57
N PRO A 21 11.80 -10.95 10.65
CA PRO A 21 12.97 -10.80 9.77
C PRO A 21 14.30 -10.66 10.52
N ILE A 22 14.32 -9.87 11.61
CA ILE A 22 15.51 -9.68 12.44
C ILE A 22 15.91 -11.01 13.09
N ALA A 23 15.00 -11.67 13.79
CA ALA A 23 15.25 -12.95 14.46
C ALA A 23 15.74 -14.02 13.47
N LEU A 24 15.16 -14.07 12.27
CA LEU A 24 15.57 -14.98 11.21
C LEU A 24 16.96 -14.62 10.63
N ALA A 25 17.35 -13.35 10.57
CA ALA A 25 18.71 -12.96 10.16
C ALA A 25 19.78 -13.39 11.18
N PHE A 26 19.43 -13.44 12.47
CA PHE A 26 20.31 -13.93 13.54
C PHE A 26 20.36 -15.47 13.63
N SER A 27 19.42 -16.19 13.02
CA SER A 27 19.42 -17.67 13.03
C SER A 27 20.74 -18.24 12.44
N PRO A 28 21.22 -19.39 12.93
CA PRO A 28 22.39 -20.05 12.36
C PRO A 28 22.09 -20.57 10.94
N LEU A 29 22.98 -20.24 10.00
CA LEU A 29 23.02 -20.86 8.68
C LEU A 29 23.61 -22.27 8.86
N LEU A 30 22.76 -23.25 9.18
CA LEU A 30 23.18 -24.62 9.50
C LEU A 30 23.61 -25.46 8.28
N GLY A 31 23.76 -24.84 7.10
CA GLY A 31 24.16 -25.50 5.86
C GLY A 31 25.42 -24.87 5.24
N GLY A 32 26.53 -25.60 5.31
CA GLY A 32 27.66 -25.44 4.39
C GLY A 32 28.77 -24.50 4.84
N HIS A 33 29.76 -25.04 5.55
CA HIS A 33 31.11 -24.47 5.60
C HIS A 33 31.65 -24.39 4.16
N GLY A 34 32.03 -23.21 3.68
CA GLY A 34 32.97 -23.09 2.55
C GLY A 34 32.57 -22.28 1.30
N HIS A 35 31.48 -21.52 1.28
CA HIS A 35 31.22 -20.61 0.17
C HIS A 35 31.30 -19.15 0.63
N GLY A 36 32.13 -18.36 -0.05
CA GLY A 36 32.27 -16.92 0.18
C GLY A 36 30.95 -16.17 0.00
N ARG A 37 30.98 -14.85 0.18
CA ARG A 37 29.80 -13.99 0.08
C ARG A 37 28.98 -14.31 -1.17
N VAL A 38 27.68 -14.53 -0.99
CA VAL A 38 26.76 -14.85 -2.09
C VAL A 38 26.11 -13.58 -2.58
N SER A 39 26.05 -13.37 -3.90
CA SER A 39 25.28 -12.26 -4.45
C SER A 39 23.79 -12.41 -4.11
N LEU A 40 23.17 -11.37 -3.54
CA LEU A 40 21.73 -11.41 -3.21
C LEU A 40 20.87 -11.70 -4.45
N ASN A 41 21.31 -11.19 -5.60
CA ASN A 41 20.60 -11.39 -6.86
C ASN A 41 20.69 -12.85 -7.33
N SER A 42 21.82 -13.53 -7.12
CA SER A 42 21.94 -14.95 -7.45
C SER A 42 21.14 -15.82 -6.48
N ALA A 43 21.14 -15.50 -5.19
CA ALA A 43 20.31 -16.19 -4.19
C ALA A 43 18.81 -16.07 -4.51
N VAL A 44 18.37 -14.89 -4.93
CA VAL A 44 16.97 -14.64 -5.33
C VAL A 44 16.63 -15.36 -6.63
N ALA A 45 17.50 -15.31 -7.65
CA ALA A 45 17.29 -16.04 -8.90
C ALA A 45 17.21 -17.56 -8.68
N HIS A 46 18.09 -18.11 -7.85
CA HIS A 46 18.07 -19.52 -7.47
C HIS A 46 16.79 -19.88 -6.70
N SER A 47 16.36 -19.02 -5.78
CA SER A 47 15.15 -19.24 -5.00
C SER A 47 13.90 -19.18 -5.87
N LEU A 48 13.81 -18.21 -6.80
CA LEU A 48 12.74 -18.12 -7.79
C LEU A 48 12.60 -19.41 -8.61
N ALA A 49 13.72 -19.98 -9.07
CA ALA A 49 13.73 -21.22 -9.85
C ALA A 49 13.31 -22.46 -9.02
N THR A 50 13.60 -22.48 -7.71
CA THR A 50 13.39 -23.65 -6.85
C THR A 50 12.11 -23.62 -6.02
N THR A 51 11.38 -22.50 -6.04
CA THR A 51 10.12 -22.27 -5.32
C THR A 51 8.95 -21.94 -6.23
N ASP A 52 9.01 -22.33 -7.51
CA ASP A 52 7.89 -22.18 -8.43
C ASP A 52 6.76 -23.19 -8.16
N TRP A 53 6.13 -23.04 -7.01
CA TRP A 53 4.98 -23.83 -6.62
C TRP A 53 3.80 -23.30 -7.42
N HIS A 54 3.37 -24.08 -8.40
CA HIS A 54 2.21 -23.83 -9.27
C HIS A 54 0.87 -23.82 -8.51
N VAL A 55 0.89 -23.52 -7.21
CA VAL A 55 -0.26 -23.48 -6.30
C VAL A 55 -1.27 -22.46 -6.78
N PHE A 56 -0.84 -21.29 -7.27
CA PHE A 56 -1.76 -20.29 -7.82
C PHE A 56 -2.41 -20.75 -9.13
N ALA A 57 -1.70 -21.51 -9.97
CA ALA A 57 -2.26 -22.11 -11.17
C ALA A 57 -3.27 -23.23 -10.82
N ARG A 58 -3.03 -24.00 -9.75
CA ARG A 58 -3.95 -25.02 -9.23
C ARG A 58 -5.19 -24.41 -8.58
N ILE A 59 -5.04 -23.34 -7.81
CA ILE A 59 -6.15 -22.61 -7.20
C ILE A 59 -6.98 -21.91 -8.30
N ARG A 60 -6.35 -21.26 -9.28
CA ARG A 60 -7.03 -20.66 -10.43
C ARG A 60 -7.74 -21.70 -11.29
N ALA A 61 -7.22 -22.93 -11.38
CA ALA A 61 -7.91 -24.04 -12.04
C ALA A 61 -9.13 -24.54 -11.25
N GLN A 62 -9.16 -24.35 -9.92
CA GLN A 62 -10.32 -24.67 -9.06
C GLN A 62 -11.39 -23.56 -9.06
N PHE A 63 -11.00 -22.33 -9.41
CA PHE A 63 -11.91 -21.20 -9.57
C PHE A 63 -11.79 -20.61 -10.99
N PRO A 64 -12.24 -21.34 -12.03
CA PRO A 64 -12.38 -20.74 -13.35
C PRO A 64 -13.29 -19.52 -13.22
N SER A 65 -12.84 -18.37 -13.73
CA SER A 65 -13.56 -17.11 -13.71
C SER A 65 -14.80 -17.20 -14.62
N GLY A 66 -15.83 -17.91 -14.15
CA GLY A 66 -17.16 -17.92 -14.70
C GLY A 66 -17.93 -16.69 -14.20
N GLY A 67 -17.49 -15.52 -14.63
CA GLY A 67 -18.26 -14.30 -14.45
C GLY A 67 -19.45 -14.32 -15.39
N SER A 68 -20.58 -14.87 -14.94
CA SER A 68 -21.86 -14.54 -15.54
C SER A 68 -22.11 -13.07 -15.25
N THR A 69 -21.94 -12.23 -16.25
CA THR A 69 -22.35 -10.83 -16.20
C THR A 69 -23.88 -10.82 -16.18
N LYS A 70 -24.47 -10.96 -14.99
CA LYS A 70 -25.88 -10.66 -14.79
C LYS A 70 -26.06 -9.18 -15.08
N THR A 71 -26.91 -8.87 -16.05
CA THR A 71 -27.41 -7.53 -16.28
C THR A 71 -28.09 -7.06 -15.00
N ARG A 72 -27.40 -6.18 -14.26
CA ARG A 72 -27.95 -5.51 -13.08
C ARG A 72 -29.17 -4.71 -13.50
N THR A 73 -30.20 -4.74 -12.67
CA THR A 73 -31.38 -3.89 -12.83
C THR A 73 -31.11 -2.52 -12.20
N ASN A 74 -31.77 -1.48 -12.70
CA ASN A 74 -31.55 -0.08 -12.28
C ASN A 74 -31.74 0.10 -10.74
N ASP A 75 -32.63 -0.67 -10.13
CA ASP A 75 -32.89 -0.64 -8.69
C ASP A 75 -31.74 -1.24 -7.85
N GLU A 76 -31.09 -2.28 -8.36
CA GLU A 76 -29.89 -2.86 -7.73
C GLU A 76 -28.68 -1.92 -7.82
N GLU A 77 -28.60 -1.13 -8.89
CA GLU A 77 -27.57 -0.10 -9.05
C GLU A 77 -27.79 1.07 -8.10
N LEU A 78 -29.03 1.53 -7.94
CA LEU A 78 -29.40 2.56 -6.97
C LEU A 78 -29.17 2.09 -5.53
N ALA A 79 -29.56 0.86 -5.20
CA ALA A 79 -29.29 0.26 -3.89
C ALA A 79 -27.78 0.10 -3.64
N ALA A 80 -27.02 -0.34 -4.64
CA ALA A 80 -25.56 -0.45 -4.53
C ALA A 80 -24.90 0.93 -4.38
N ALA A 81 -25.38 1.95 -5.09
CA ALA A 81 -24.90 3.32 -4.98
C ALA A 81 -25.19 3.90 -3.58
N PHE A 82 -26.40 3.66 -3.04
CA PHE A 82 -26.75 4.08 -1.68
C PHE A 82 -25.89 3.39 -0.62
N VAL A 83 -25.68 2.08 -0.73
CA VAL A 83 -24.78 1.35 0.18
C VAL A 83 -23.35 1.87 0.06
N ALA A 84 -22.86 2.08 -1.16
CA ALA A 84 -21.53 2.66 -1.38
C ALA A 84 -21.39 4.05 -0.76
N LEU A 85 -22.43 4.89 -0.85
CA LEU A 85 -22.47 6.21 -0.24
C LEU A 85 -22.42 6.13 1.29
N VAL A 86 -23.24 5.27 1.92
CA VAL A 86 -23.23 5.07 3.38
C VAL A 86 -21.87 4.56 3.85
N VAL A 87 -21.27 3.62 3.12
CA VAL A 87 -19.93 3.09 3.41
C VAL A 87 -18.88 4.20 3.29
N LEU A 88 -18.92 4.99 2.21
CA LEU A 88 -18.00 6.11 2.00
C LEU A 88 -18.09 7.13 3.14
N VAL A 89 -19.30 7.59 3.49
CA VAL A 89 -19.52 8.53 4.59
C VAL A 89 -18.99 7.98 5.91
N THR A 90 -19.26 6.70 6.19
CA THR A 90 -18.77 6.05 7.42
C THR A 90 -17.24 6.02 7.45
N ILE A 91 -16.61 5.64 6.34
CA ILE A 91 -15.16 5.53 6.19
C ILE A 91 -14.49 6.92 6.32
N VAL A 92 -15.01 7.94 5.65
CA VAL A 92 -14.49 9.32 5.72
C VAL A 92 -14.65 9.88 7.14
N THR A 93 -15.81 9.70 7.77
CA THR A 93 -16.04 10.15 9.16
C THR A 93 -15.05 9.48 10.12
N ALA A 94 -14.86 8.15 9.98
CA ALA A 94 -13.92 7.40 10.79
C ALA A 94 -12.48 7.84 10.56
N TYR A 95 -12.11 8.16 9.32
CA TYR A 95 -10.79 8.65 8.97
C TYR A 95 -10.50 10.02 9.59
N VAL A 96 -11.38 11.01 9.41
CA VAL A 96 -11.19 12.37 9.96
C VAL A 96 -11.01 12.32 11.48
N ARG A 97 -11.81 11.50 12.17
CA ARG A 97 -11.71 11.33 13.63
C ARG A 97 -10.39 10.69 14.09
N ASN A 98 -9.73 9.92 13.23
CA ASN A 98 -8.52 9.16 13.55
C ASN A 98 -7.29 9.58 12.73
N ALA A 99 -7.35 10.69 11.99
CA ALA A 99 -6.31 11.07 11.03
C ALA A 99 -4.92 11.19 11.68
N VAL A 100 -4.84 11.81 12.87
CA VAL A 100 -3.59 11.94 13.65
C VAL A 100 -3.05 10.58 14.10
N LEU A 101 -3.93 9.65 14.51
CA LEU A 101 -3.52 8.29 14.87
C LEU A 101 -3.01 7.52 13.65
N ILE A 102 -3.68 7.65 12.51
CA ILE A 102 -3.29 7.03 11.25
C ILE A 102 -1.92 7.57 10.81
N ALA A 103 -1.73 8.88 10.85
CA ALA A 103 -0.45 9.53 10.54
C ALA A 103 0.66 9.05 11.48
N GLY A 104 0.41 9.00 12.80
CA GLY A 104 1.35 8.49 13.78
C GLY A 104 1.73 7.03 13.55
N LEU A 105 0.75 6.17 13.22
CA LEU A 105 0.98 4.78 12.86
C LEU A 105 1.79 4.65 11.58
N MET A 106 1.51 5.45 10.55
CA MET A 106 2.25 5.45 9.28
C MET A 106 3.70 5.88 9.47
N ALA A 107 3.94 6.96 10.20
CA ALA A 107 5.29 7.43 10.51
C ALA A 107 6.06 6.39 11.34
N GLY A 108 5.45 5.86 12.40
CA GLY A 108 6.04 4.84 13.26
C GLY A 108 6.36 3.56 12.50
N LEU A 109 5.45 3.08 11.64
CA LEU A 109 5.66 1.93 10.77
C LEU A 109 6.79 2.13 9.78
N SER A 110 6.87 3.32 9.18
CA SER A 110 7.92 3.66 8.20
C SER A 110 9.30 3.64 8.87
N ILE A 111 9.43 4.28 10.02
CA ILE A 111 10.68 4.29 10.80
C ILE A 111 11.05 2.86 11.21
N LEU A 112 10.09 2.11 11.76
CA LEU A 112 10.33 0.75 12.24
C LEU A 112 10.72 -0.21 11.09
N ALA A 113 10.06 -0.13 9.94
CA ALA A 113 10.42 -0.92 8.76
C ALA A 113 11.85 -0.61 8.29
N THR A 114 12.26 0.67 8.35
CA THR A 114 13.65 1.08 8.03
C THR A 114 14.65 0.41 8.95
N VAL A 115 14.40 0.48 10.26
CA VAL A 115 15.29 -0.08 11.29
C VAL A 115 15.42 -1.58 11.10
N VAL A 116 14.28 -2.26 10.93
CA VAL A 116 14.22 -3.72 10.73
C VAL A 116 15.00 -4.15 9.50
N VAL A 117 14.73 -3.53 8.36
CA VAL A 117 15.37 -3.90 7.09
C VAL A 117 16.86 -3.58 7.11
N THR A 118 17.24 -2.43 7.67
CA THR A 118 18.65 -2.04 7.83
C THR A 118 19.40 -3.01 8.72
N ILE A 119 18.87 -3.34 9.91
CA ILE A 119 19.48 -4.31 10.82
C ILE A 119 19.61 -5.67 10.13
N THR A 120 18.54 -6.14 9.50
CA THR A 120 18.51 -7.44 8.81
C THR A 120 19.62 -7.53 7.75
N PHE A 121 19.72 -6.54 6.87
CA PHE A 121 20.76 -6.54 5.83
C PHE A 121 22.16 -6.31 6.38
N THR A 122 22.33 -5.45 7.38
CA THR A 122 23.62 -5.25 8.06
C THR A 122 24.10 -6.55 8.71
N VAL A 123 23.22 -7.30 9.39
CA VAL A 123 23.56 -8.60 9.98
C VAL A 123 23.98 -9.60 8.90
N LEU A 124 23.25 -9.70 7.80
CA LEU A 124 23.60 -10.56 6.67
C LEU A 124 24.95 -10.18 6.04
N TRP A 125 25.26 -8.89 5.96
CA TRP A 125 26.54 -8.36 5.49
C TRP A 125 27.70 -8.67 6.44
N CYS A 126 27.54 -8.36 7.73
CA CYS A 126 28.56 -8.60 8.77
C CYS A 126 28.88 -10.08 8.92
N ARG A 127 27.90 -10.96 8.74
CA ARG A 127 28.09 -12.43 8.73
C ARG A 127 28.73 -12.95 7.45
N GLY A 128 29.00 -12.10 6.46
CA GLY A 128 29.56 -12.50 5.18
C GLY A 128 28.63 -13.37 4.33
N ALA A 129 27.32 -13.35 4.59
CA ALA A 129 26.35 -14.16 3.86
C ALA A 129 26.00 -13.56 2.49
N VAL A 130 26.08 -12.23 2.34
CA VAL A 130 25.60 -11.52 1.16
C VAL A 130 26.57 -10.44 0.66
N ASP A 131 26.61 -10.19 -0.66
CA ASP A 131 27.35 -9.07 -1.27
C ASP A 131 26.66 -7.69 -1.16
N GLY A 132 27.47 -6.64 -1.03
CA GLY A 132 27.04 -5.32 -0.57
C GLY A 132 26.38 -4.50 -1.66
N ARG A 133 26.73 -4.77 -2.93
CA ARG A 133 26.10 -4.14 -4.10
C ARG A 133 24.61 -4.50 -4.19
N GLY A 134 24.24 -5.76 -3.90
CA GLY A 134 22.84 -6.21 -3.90
C GLY A 134 22.04 -5.65 -2.70
N ILE A 135 22.71 -5.47 -1.56
CA ILE A 135 22.13 -4.85 -0.37
C ILE A 135 21.85 -3.37 -0.61
N ALA A 136 22.79 -2.64 -1.20
CA ALA A 136 22.66 -1.19 -1.43
C ALA A 136 21.42 -0.84 -2.27
N ALA A 137 21.14 -1.59 -3.34
CA ALA A 137 19.95 -1.38 -4.17
C ALA A 137 18.63 -1.60 -3.40
N ARG A 138 18.58 -2.61 -2.52
CA ARG A 138 17.39 -2.90 -1.70
C ARG A 138 17.19 -1.91 -0.58
N LEU A 139 18.27 -1.47 0.06
CA LEU A 139 18.22 -0.39 1.03
C LEU A 139 17.76 0.92 0.37
N ALA A 140 18.24 1.24 -0.83
CA ALA A 140 17.81 2.45 -1.55
C ALA A 140 16.29 2.48 -1.78
N ALA A 141 15.68 1.39 -2.24
CA ALA A 141 14.22 1.34 -2.39
C ALA A 141 13.47 1.45 -1.06
N VAL A 142 13.97 0.81 -0.01
CA VAL A 142 13.36 0.91 1.32
C VAL A 142 13.43 2.35 1.82
N TYR A 143 14.56 3.03 1.65
CA TYR A 143 14.68 4.45 2.00
C TYR A 143 13.72 5.33 1.21
N ILE A 144 13.55 5.10 -0.10
CA ILE A 144 12.57 5.85 -0.90
C ILE A 144 11.14 5.64 -0.36
N ALA A 145 10.76 4.38 -0.09
CA ALA A 145 9.44 4.06 0.45
C ALA A 145 9.21 4.68 1.84
N VAL A 146 10.24 4.74 2.67
CA VAL A 146 10.19 5.32 4.01
C VAL A 146 10.07 6.83 3.95
N ILE A 147 10.88 7.49 3.10
CA ILE A 147 10.78 8.94 2.88
C ILE A 147 9.36 9.26 2.40
N ALA A 148 8.84 8.48 1.44
CA ALA A 148 7.47 8.65 0.97
C ALA A 148 6.45 8.44 2.09
N GLY A 149 6.62 7.45 2.96
CA GLY A 149 5.70 7.18 4.06
C GLY A 149 5.73 8.22 5.17
N VAL A 150 6.91 8.72 5.54
CA VAL A 150 7.06 9.80 6.53
C VAL A 150 6.51 11.11 5.99
N LEU A 151 6.83 11.47 4.74
CA LEU A 151 6.26 12.66 4.11
C LEU A 151 4.73 12.55 3.96
N SER A 152 4.22 11.39 3.54
CA SER A 152 2.77 11.16 3.46
C SER A 152 2.12 11.28 4.84
N ALA A 153 2.76 10.81 5.91
CA ALA A 153 2.25 10.96 7.27
C ALA A 153 2.22 12.42 7.74
N LEU A 154 3.26 13.20 7.43
CA LEU A 154 3.29 14.64 7.74
C LEU A 154 2.19 15.37 6.97
N TRP A 155 2.08 15.14 5.66
CA TRP A 155 1.09 15.78 4.79
C TRP A 155 -0.34 15.29 5.03
N LEU A 156 -0.52 14.16 5.73
CA LEU A 156 -1.84 13.72 6.16
C LEU A 156 -2.44 14.64 7.24
N VAL A 157 -1.58 15.19 8.09
CA VAL A 157 -1.97 16.08 9.20
C VAL A 157 -1.99 17.53 8.73
N GLU A 158 -0.97 17.92 7.97
CA GLU A 158 -0.82 19.28 7.47
C GLU A 158 -0.43 19.21 5.98
N PRO A 159 -1.44 19.07 5.08
CA PRO A 159 -1.15 19.01 3.66
C PRO A 159 -0.66 20.37 3.15
N PRO A 160 0.31 20.40 2.22
CA PRO A 160 0.86 21.64 1.68
C PRO A 160 -0.15 22.45 0.86
N LEU A 161 -1.19 21.81 0.33
CA LEU A 161 -2.35 22.44 -0.31
C LEU A 161 -3.62 22.02 0.42
N HIS A 162 -4.60 22.92 0.50
CA HIS A 162 -5.87 22.67 1.22
C HIS A 162 -5.65 22.29 2.70
N ALA A 163 -4.70 22.95 3.36
CA ALA A 163 -4.28 22.70 4.76
C ALA A 163 -5.44 22.76 5.77
N ASP A 164 -6.45 23.58 5.47
CA ASP A 164 -7.65 23.78 6.27
C ASP A 164 -8.71 22.69 6.09
N ALA A 165 -8.64 21.86 5.05
CA ALA A 165 -9.68 20.89 4.72
C ALA A 165 -9.94 19.87 5.85
N LEU A 166 -8.87 19.35 6.47
CA LEU A 166 -8.97 18.40 7.58
C LEU A 166 -9.58 19.06 8.82
N ASP A 167 -9.09 20.23 9.21
CA ASP A 167 -9.53 20.95 10.40
C ASP A 167 -10.96 21.46 10.26
N ALA A 168 -11.34 21.99 9.09
CA ALA A 168 -12.69 22.43 8.79
C ALA A 168 -13.69 21.28 8.90
N LEU A 169 -13.39 20.12 8.30
CA LEU A 169 -14.27 18.96 8.34
C LEU A 169 -14.30 18.31 9.74
N ALA A 170 -13.17 18.27 10.45
CA ALA A 170 -13.09 17.78 11.82
C ALA A 170 -13.90 18.64 12.79
N THR A 171 -13.89 19.96 12.60
CA THR A 171 -14.68 20.92 13.40
C THR A 171 -16.17 20.74 13.13
N ALA A 172 -16.57 20.71 11.85
CA ALA A 172 -17.97 20.48 11.47
C ALA A 172 -18.54 19.17 12.04
N LEU A 173 -17.76 18.08 11.99
CA LEU A 173 -18.16 16.78 12.56
C LEU A 173 -18.19 16.75 14.10
N ARG A 174 -17.40 17.60 14.77
CA ARG A 174 -17.41 17.75 16.23
C ARG A 174 -18.64 18.52 16.69
N ASP A 175 -19.05 19.52 15.93
CA ASP A 175 -20.20 20.37 16.23
C ASP A 175 -21.56 19.70 15.91
N GLY A 176 -21.54 18.41 15.53
CA GLY A 176 -22.73 17.62 15.22
C GLY A 176 -23.21 17.75 13.78
N GLY A 177 -22.45 18.44 12.92
CA GLY A 177 -22.71 18.54 11.48
C GLY A 177 -22.43 17.24 10.73
N SER A 178 -22.90 17.19 9.48
CA SER A 178 -22.73 16.06 8.58
C SER A 178 -21.64 16.31 7.53
N ILE A 179 -21.07 15.24 6.97
CA ILE A 179 -20.17 15.33 5.80
C ILE A 179 -20.88 15.99 4.61
N PHE A 180 -22.20 15.86 4.52
CA PHE A 180 -23.02 16.49 3.46
C PHE A 180 -23.12 18.01 3.60
N ASP A 181 -22.81 18.57 4.77
CA ASP A 181 -22.82 20.02 5.01
C ASP A 181 -21.48 20.67 4.66
N ALA A 182 -20.44 19.86 4.40
CA ALA A 182 -19.12 20.32 4.00
C ALA A 182 -19.03 20.52 2.49
N ASP A 183 -18.28 21.56 2.08
CA ASP A 183 -17.97 21.79 0.67
C ASP A 183 -17.36 20.55 0.02
N GLY A 184 -17.85 20.18 -1.16
CA GLY A 184 -17.40 18.99 -1.89
C GLY A 184 -15.89 18.97 -2.17
N VAL A 185 -15.25 20.12 -2.15
CA VAL A 185 -13.79 20.29 -2.20
C VAL A 185 -13.10 19.64 -1.00
N HIS A 186 -13.53 19.94 0.23
CA HIS A 186 -12.92 19.39 1.44
C HIS A 186 -13.10 17.88 1.51
N VAL A 187 -14.28 17.37 1.17
CA VAL A 187 -14.55 15.92 1.14
C VAL A 187 -13.67 15.23 0.08
N GLY A 188 -13.52 15.84 -1.10
CA GLY A 188 -12.68 15.32 -2.18
C GLY A 188 -11.20 15.24 -1.78
N VAL A 189 -10.65 16.28 -1.14
CA VAL A 189 -9.28 16.29 -0.63
C VAL A 189 -9.07 15.15 0.37
N ILE A 190 -9.98 14.98 1.34
CA ILE A 190 -9.89 13.90 2.34
C ILE A 190 -9.91 12.53 1.67
N VAL A 191 -10.82 12.30 0.71
CA VAL A 191 -10.87 11.01 -0.02
C VAL A 191 -9.54 10.72 -0.74
N THR A 192 -8.92 11.73 -1.37
CA THR A 192 -7.61 11.53 -2.01
C THR A 192 -6.50 11.21 -1.01
N GLN A 193 -6.49 11.84 0.17
CA GLN A 193 -5.56 11.51 1.25
C GLN A 193 -5.77 10.09 1.79
N MET A 194 -7.00 9.59 1.83
CA MET A 194 -7.29 8.20 2.21
C MET A 194 -6.68 7.20 1.22
N PHE A 195 -6.79 7.46 -0.09
CA PHE A 195 -6.12 6.63 -1.10
C PHE A 195 -4.59 6.67 -0.96
N ALA A 196 -4.04 7.84 -0.65
CA ALA A 196 -2.61 7.97 -0.39
C ALA A 196 -2.15 7.15 0.83
N ALA A 197 -2.91 7.16 1.92
CA ALA A 197 -2.67 6.32 3.08
C ALA A 197 -2.67 4.82 2.73
N LEU A 198 -3.62 4.38 1.89
CA LEU A 198 -3.67 3.00 1.38
C LEU A 198 -2.44 2.63 0.55
N PHE A 199 -2.00 3.53 -0.36
CA PHE A 199 -0.80 3.30 -1.16
C PHE A 199 0.45 3.21 -0.29
N THR A 200 0.59 4.07 0.71
CA THR A 200 1.69 4.00 1.68
C THR A 200 1.66 2.71 2.49
N PHE A 201 0.48 2.25 2.93
CA PHE A 201 0.39 0.97 3.63
C PHE A 201 0.81 -0.21 2.75
N GLY A 202 0.43 -0.18 1.46
CA GLY A 202 0.89 -1.15 0.47
C GLY A 202 2.42 -1.15 0.27
N LEU A 203 3.03 0.04 0.23
CA LEU A 203 4.49 0.20 0.18
C LEU A 203 5.17 -0.45 1.39
N LEU A 204 4.66 -0.22 2.60
CA LEU A 204 5.21 -0.78 3.83
C LEU A 204 5.14 -2.31 3.84
N ILE A 205 4.02 -2.89 3.43
CA ILE A 205 3.88 -4.35 3.27
C ILE A 205 4.94 -4.88 2.29
N ALA A 206 5.14 -4.20 1.17
CA ALA A 206 6.14 -4.62 0.19
C ALA A 206 7.56 -4.52 0.73
N CYS A 207 7.90 -3.51 1.54
CA CYS A 207 9.20 -3.41 2.21
C CYS A 207 9.45 -4.59 3.17
N ILE A 208 8.44 -4.97 3.95
CA ILE A 208 8.54 -6.14 4.86
C ILE A 208 8.71 -7.42 4.05
N ALA A 209 7.92 -7.59 2.98
CA ALA A 209 8.01 -8.74 2.09
C ALA A 209 9.38 -8.83 1.39
N LEU A 210 9.93 -7.68 0.97
CA LEU A 210 11.30 -7.58 0.45
C LEU A 210 12.32 -8.03 1.50
N GLY A 211 12.22 -7.58 2.74
CA GLY A 211 13.10 -8.01 3.83
C GLY A 211 13.03 -9.52 4.07
N LEU A 212 11.83 -10.03 4.37
CA LEU A 212 11.58 -11.45 4.65
C LEU A 212 11.99 -12.36 3.52
N GLY A 213 11.61 -12.03 2.29
CA GLY A 213 11.97 -12.86 1.15
C GLY A 213 13.46 -12.76 0.78
N SER A 214 14.16 -11.66 1.13
CA SER A 214 15.62 -11.60 1.01
C SER A 214 16.30 -12.55 1.98
N VAL A 215 15.87 -12.56 3.25
CA VAL A 215 16.35 -13.52 4.25
C VAL A 215 16.07 -14.94 3.78
N ALA A 216 14.82 -15.24 3.42
CA ALA A 216 14.41 -16.55 2.96
C ALA A 216 15.21 -17.02 1.73
N ALA A 217 15.54 -16.13 0.80
CA ALA A 217 16.37 -16.46 -0.37
C ALA A 217 17.77 -16.94 0.02
N VAL A 218 18.40 -16.29 1.00
CA VAL A 218 19.72 -16.68 1.53
C VAL A 218 19.64 -18.04 2.22
N TYR A 219 18.58 -18.31 2.99
CA TYR A 219 18.38 -19.61 3.64
C TYR A 219 18.05 -20.75 2.67
N VAL A 220 17.29 -20.47 1.61
CA VAL A 220 17.03 -21.43 0.52
C VAL A 220 18.33 -21.75 -0.22
N HIS A 221 19.11 -20.72 -0.58
CA HIS A 221 20.37 -20.89 -1.30
C HIS A 221 21.43 -21.63 -0.48
N SER A 222 21.57 -21.30 0.81
CA SER A 222 22.45 -22.02 1.76
C SER A 222 21.95 -23.42 2.13
N SER A 223 20.83 -23.88 1.56
CA SER A 223 20.29 -25.22 1.80
C SER A 223 19.96 -25.52 3.28
N SER A 224 19.72 -24.47 4.07
CA SER A 224 19.49 -24.54 5.52
C SER A 224 18.23 -25.33 5.87
N ARG A 225 18.26 -26.05 7.00
CA ARG A 225 17.12 -26.81 7.51
C ARG A 225 16.29 -25.99 8.51
N PRO A 226 14.96 -26.16 8.56
CA PRO A 226 14.14 -26.97 7.65
C PRO A 226 13.89 -26.26 6.30
N ARG A 227 14.21 -26.92 5.18
CA ARG A 227 14.17 -26.32 3.84
C ARG A 227 12.77 -25.89 3.40
N TRP A 228 11.73 -26.61 3.85
CA TRP A 228 10.35 -26.32 3.46
C TRP A 228 9.85 -24.97 4.01
N LEU A 229 10.25 -24.61 5.23
CA LEU A 229 9.88 -23.36 5.88
C LEU A 229 10.42 -22.17 5.09
N TRP A 230 11.70 -22.22 4.73
CA TRP A 230 12.36 -21.16 3.97
C TRP A 230 11.82 -21.04 2.55
N LYS A 231 11.51 -22.17 1.91
CA LYS A 231 10.84 -22.18 0.60
C LYS A 231 9.43 -21.60 0.69
N PHE A 232 8.67 -21.92 1.73
CA PHE A 232 7.34 -21.36 1.96
C PHE A 232 7.41 -19.84 2.22
N ALA A 233 8.30 -19.41 3.13
CA ALA A 233 8.50 -17.99 3.43
C ALA A 233 8.99 -17.20 2.22
N PHE A 234 9.83 -17.79 1.35
CA PHE A 234 10.20 -17.16 0.09
C PHE A 234 9.02 -17.11 -0.88
N TRP A 235 8.24 -18.19 -0.98
CA TRP A 235 7.08 -18.29 -1.87
C TRP A 235 6.01 -17.23 -1.54
N THR A 236 5.68 -17.03 -0.26
CA THR A 236 4.70 -16.02 0.17
C THR A 236 5.15 -14.59 -0.14
N ASN A 237 6.46 -14.35 -0.20
CA ASN A 237 7.07 -13.04 -0.45
C ASN A 237 7.64 -12.89 -1.87
N ARG A 238 7.42 -13.89 -2.73
CA ARG A 238 8.00 -13.96 -4.08
C ARG A 238 7.58 -12.77 -4.95
N TRP A 239 6.34 -12.33 -4.81
CA TRP A 239 5.79 -11.18 -5.55
C TRP A 239 6.61 -9.91 -5.35
N ALA A 240 7.22 -9.73 -4.18
CA ALA A 240 8.06 -8.57 -3.88
C ALA A 240 9.43 -8.62 -4.58
N MET A 241 9.86 -9.78 -5.09
CA MET A 241 11.20 -10.01 -5.64
C MET A 241 11.34 -9.72 -7.14
N HIS A 242 10.24 -9.48 -7.85
CA HIS A 242 10.25 -9.24 -9.29
C HIS A 242 10.67 -7.80 -9.62
N ALA A 243 11.41 -7.62 -10.72
CA ALA A 243 11.83 -6.30 -11.20
C ALA A 243 10.64 -5.35 -11.47
N LEU A 244 9.52 -5.89 -11.96
CA LEU A 244 8.28 -5.13 -12.16
C LEU A 244 7.75 -4.53 -10.86
N THR A 245 7.94 -5.22 -9.73
CA THR A 245 7.47 -4.74 -8.43
C THR A 245 8.17 -3.46 -8.02
N TRP A 246 9.41 -3.24 -8.45
CA TRP A 246 10.15 -2.00 -8.18
C TRP A 246 9.50 -0.80 -8.85
N TRP A 247 9.09 -0.95 -10.11
CA TRP A 247 8.36 0.09 -10.82
C TRP A 247 7.02 0.37 -10.18
N THR A 248 6.28 -0.66 -9.77
CA THR A 248 5.01 -0.45 -9.07
C THR A 248 5.19 0.26 -7.73
N LEU A 249 6.25 -0.04 -6.98
CA LEU A 249 6.52 0.66 -5.71
C LEU A 249 6.89 2.12 -5.95
N PHE A 250 7.72 2.41 -6.96
CA PHE A 250 8.06 3.79 -7.30
C PHE A 250 6.82 4.60 -7.72
N ILE A 251 5.95 4.00 -8.54
CA ILE A 251 4.68 4.61 -8.96
C ILE A 251 3.77 4.84 -7.75
N LEU A 252 3.60 3.83 -6.88
CA LEU A 252 2.77 3.96 -5.67
C LEU A 252 3.31 5.02 -4.71
N ALA A 253 4.63 5.12 -4.54
CA ALA A 253 5.26 6.15 -3.71
C ALA A 253 4.99 7.55 -4.27
N SER A 254 5.14 7.71 -5.59
CA SER A 254 4.91 8.98 -6.27
C SER A 254 3.43 9.38 -6.19
N LEU A 255 2.52 8.44 -6.49
CA LEU A 255 1.08 8.65 -6.38
C LEU A 255 0.66 8.97 -4.95
N SER A 256 1.21 8.27 -3.96
CA SER A 256 0.95 8.56 -2.55
C SER A 256 1.30 10.00 -2.23
N LEU A 257 2.51 10.45 -2.56
CA LEU A 257 2.97 11.80 -2.29
C LEU A 257 2.09 12.86 -2.97
N ILE A 258 1.77 12.68 -4.26
CA ILE A 258 0.89 13.58 -5.02
C ILE A 258 -0.50 13.65 -4.40
N MET A 259 -1.06 12.51 -3.97
CA MET A 259 -2.40 12.44 -3.40
C MET A 259 -2.45 12.99 -1.97
N THR A 260 -1.42 12.77 -1.15
CA THR A 260 -1.32 13.38 0.18
C THR A 260 -1.07 14.89 0.13
N SER A 261 -0.42 15.40 -0.93
CA SER A 261 -0.05 16.82 -0.99
C SER A 261 -1.21 17.75 -1.38
N GLY A 262 -2.36 17.20 -1.76
CA GLY A 262 -3.50 17.96 -2.31
C GLY A 262 -3.43 18.17 -3.82
N LEU A 263 -2.26 18.03 -4.45
CA LEU A 263 -2.09 18.10 -5.91
C LEU A 263 -2.91 17.03 -6.65
N GLY A 264 -3.07 15.86 -6.03
CA GLY A 264 -3.87 14.77 -6.59
C GLY A 264 -5.33 15.14 -6.75
N PHE A 265 -5.89 15.92 -5.81
CA PHE A 265 -7.26 16.43 -5.90
C PHE A 265 -7.38 17.44 -7.05
N ASP A 266 -6.50 18.44 -7.12
CA ASP A 266 -6.50 19.46 -8.17
C ASP A 266 -6.32 18.85 -9.57
N TRP A 267 -5.50 17.82 -9.70
CA TRP A 267 -5.32 17.08 -10.94
C TRP A 267 -6.59 16.31 -11.33
N LEU A 268 -7.22 15.61 -10.38
CA LEU A 268 -8.46 14.86 -10.64
C LEU A 268 -9.60 15.80 -11.05
N THR A 269 -9.80 16.92 -10.35
CA THR A 269 -10.85 17.89 -10.69
C THR A 269 -10.63 18.50 -12.08
N SER A 270 -9.39 18.85 -12.42
CA SER A 270 -9.02 19.34 -13.75
C SER A 270 -9.24 18.28 -14.84
N ALA A 271 -8.90 17.02 -14.57
CA ALA A 271 -9.11 15.92 -15.49
C ALA A 271 -10.61 15.64 -15.72
N PHE A 272 -11.42 15.64 -14.67
CA PHE A 272 -12.88 15.48 -14.79
C PHE A 272 -13.53 16.66 -15.52
N ALA A 273 -13.09 17.89 -15.26
CA ALA A 273 -13.56 19.07 -15.99
C ALA A 273 -13.28 18.94 -17.50
N TRP A 274 -12.06 18.53 -17.86
CA TRP A 274 -11.69 18.29 -19.25
C TRP A 274 -12.49 17.15 -19.91
N ILE A 275 -12.74 16.06 -19.17
CA ILE A 275 -13.57 14.94 -19.65
C ILE A 275 -15.01 15.42 -19.89
N ASN A 276 -15.59 16.15 -18.95
CA ASN A 276 -16.96 16.66 -19.07
C ASN A 276 -17.09 17.64 -20.24
N GLU A 277 -16.13 18.56 -20.40
CA GLU A 277 -16.06 19.45 -21.57
C GLU A 277 -16.06 18.66 -22.89
N ARG A 278 -15.34 17.53 -22.91
CA ARG A 278 -15.29 16.67 -24.10
C ARG A 278 -16.57 15.89 -24.34
N ILE A 279 -17.25 15.45 -23.29
CA ILE A 279 -18.55 14.78 -23.36
C ILE A 279 -19.61 15.76 -23.85
N ASP A 280 -19.65 16.97 -23.28
CA ASP A 280 -20.60 18.02 -23.66
C ASP A 280 -20.40 18.46 -25.11
N ALA A 281 -19.15 18.52 -25.60
CA ALA A 281 -18.85 18.78 -27.00
C ALA A 281 -19.29 17.67 -27.97
N LEU A 282 -19.52 16.44 -27.48
CA LEU A 282 -19.98 15.29 -28.26
C LEU A 282 -21.49 15.09 -28.19
N LEU A 283 -22.18 15.74 -27.25
CA LEU A 283 -23.64 15.72 -27.17
C LEU A 283 -24.23 16.74 -28.16
N PRO A 284 -25.21 16.34 -29.00
CA PRO A 284 -25.83 17.27 -29.94
C PRO A 284 -26.54 18.38 -29.18
N ALA A 285 -26.32 19.63 -29.59
CA ALA A 285 -27.00 20.79 -29.02
C ALA A 285 -28.52 20.58 -29.08
N THR A 286 -29.20 20.72 -27.94
CA THR A 286 -30.66 20.68 -27.86
C THR A 286 -31.22 21.73 -28.82
N PRO A 287 -32.03 21.36 -29.83
CA PRO A 287 -32.54 22.33 -30.79
C PRO A 287 -33.38 23.38 -30.04
N ALA A 288 -33.07 24.65 -30.27
CA ALA A 288 -33.81 25.77 -29.70
C ALA A 288 -35.31 25.62 -30.05
N PRO A 289 -36.23 25.90 -29.10
CA PRO A 289 -37.66 25.80 -29.37
C PRO A 289 -38.00 26.72 -30.54
N ALA A 290 -38.62 26.15 -31.58
CA ALA A 290 -39.03 26.89 -32.76
C ALA A 290 -39.98 28.03 -32.35
N PRO A 291 -39.85 29.24 -32.92
CA PRO A 291 -40.76 30.33 -32.61
C PRO A 291 -42.19 29.92 -32.96
N ALA A 292 -43.10 30.14 -32.00
CA ALA A 292 -44.51 29.85 -32.19
C ALA A 292 -45.05 30.65 -33.39
N PRO A 293 -45.84 30.02 -34.29
CA PRO A 293 -46.47 30.74 -35.39
C PRO A 293 -47.48 31.75 -34.82
N ASN A 294 -47.38 33.00 -35.28
CA ASN A 294 -48.30 34.10 -34.99
C ASN A 294 -49.71 33.84 -35.56
#